data_AF-A0A1R3K289-F1
#
_entry.id   AF-A0A1R3K289-F1
#
_cell.length_a   1.000
_cell.length_b   1.000
_cell.length_c   1.000
_cell.angle_alpha   90.00
_cell.angle_beta   90.00
_cell.angle_gamma   90.00
#
_symmetry.space_group_name_H-M   'P 1'
#
loop_
_entity.id
_entity.type
_entity.pdbx_description
1 polymer ?
#
loop_
_entity_poly.entity_id
_entity_poly.type
_entity_poly.pdbx_seq_one_letter_code
_entity_poly.pdbx_strand_id
1 'polypeptide(L)'
;MGKVKSVVITGHSIGGTTASLSALWLLCHLQQYSLSSAIMPVLCITFGSPLLGNEALHRAILRERWGGNFCHVVSKHDILPRLLFADIGPNYIPKIHALLNFWHFCMASPHLVVTSLSSQLAADVEDLFNCVLRDMELLAQAEESSPSESSFQPFGSYVFCCQEGAICLENAAAVIKMLYLMLATGFPSCSINDHLKYGDYIGKISSQFLLARNLEDLPQYSSFEAGEVEIMAKDCLEKAKTGHNPNLEAAGLAIKLGKAAPYRAEIEWYKALCDEADNQMGYYDSFKLNAGTSVRESRVNMNRHRLAGFWNSVIHMLENNKLPHDFHRRSKWVNASQSYKLLVEPLDIADYYRKGTHRERGHYLQHGRERRYEIFDKWWKDRSVPEKEYKRSKYASLTQDSCFWAKLEEAREWLDNVRTERDVTNRNLLWLKIEEFERYANQMIENKEVSKDVLFKNSSFTRWMGDLKEFKSQVKQFPPLFPGFLDGEVVP
;
A
#
# COMPACT_ATOMS: atom_id res chain seq x y z
N MET A 1 -8.62 0.79 -30.91
CA MET A 1 -8.87 -0.13 -29.77
C MET A 1 -9.67 0.61 -28.73
N GLY A 2 -10.79 0.05 -28.26
CA GLY A 2 -11.64 0.69 -27.26
C GLY A 2 -10.90 0.87 -25.92
N LYS A 3 -11.18 1.97 -25.22
CA LYS A 3 -10.62 2.23 -23.88
C LYS A 3 -11.21 1.20 -22.90
N VAL A 4 -10.39 0.30 -22.39
CA VAL A 4 -10.81 -0.67 -21.35
C VAL A 4 -11.26 0.11 -20.12
N LYS A 5 -12.52 -0.10 -19.70
CA LYS A 5 -13.12 0.64 -18.58
C LYS A 5 -12.88 -0.03 -17.23
N SER A 6 -12.76 -1.35 -17.22
CA SER A 6 -12.46 -2.19 -16.05
C SER A 6 -12.02 -3.58 -16.51
N VAL A 7 -11.31 -4.30 -15.64
CA VAL A 7 -10.94 -5.71 -15.84
C VAL A 7 -11.59 -6.52 -14.73
N VAL A 8 -12.34 -7.55 -15.11
CA VAL A 8 -12.90 -8.53 -14.18
C VAL A 8 -12.20 -9.87 -14.42
N ILE A 9 -11.62 -10.43 -13.37
CA ILE A 9 -10.98 -11.75 -13.39
C ILE A 9 -11.83 -12.66 -12.51
N THR A 10 -12.12 -13.87 -12.98
CA THR A 10 -12.98 -14.79 -12.25
C THR A 10 -12.54 -16.23 -12.42
N GLY A 11 -12.98 -17.08 -11.51
CA GLY A 11 -12.80 -18.51 -11.59
C GLY A 11 -13.58 -19.23 -10.50
N HIS A 12 -13.88 -20.49 -10.75
CA HIS A 12 -14.47 -21.41 -9.78
C HIS A 12 -13.40 -22.39 -9.29
N SER A 13 -13.54 -22.87 -8.05
CA SER A 13 -12.62 -23.85 -7.49
C SER A 13 -11.16 -23.35 -7.51
N ILE A 14 -10.20 -24.21 -7.84
CA ILE A 14 -8.78 -23.86 -8.03
C ILE A 14 -8.60 -22.73 -9.05
N GLY A 15 -9.44 -22.69 -10.10
CA GLY A 15 -9.42 -21.62 -11.09
C GLY A 15 -9.66 -20.23 -10.50
N GLY A 16 -10.45 -20.11 -9.42
CA GLY A 16 -10.63 -18.83 -8.73
C GLY A 16 -9.44 -18.45 -7.84
N THR A 17 -8.69 -19.41 -7.30
CA THR A 17 -7.38 -19.13 -6.67
C THR A 17 -6.39 -18.61 -7.70
N THR A 18 -6.35 -19.22 -8.89
CA THR A 18 -5.55 -18.72 -10.04
C THR A 18 -6.01 -17.32 -10.49
N ALA A 19 -7.32 -17.06 -10.50
CA ALA A 19 -7.87 -15.73 -10.79
C ALA A 19 -7.40 -14.68 -9.77
N SER A 20 -7.40 -15.04 -8.49
CA SER A 20 -6.93 -14.15 -7.41
C SER A 20 -5.44 -13.85 -7.54
N LEU A 21 -4.61 -14.84 -7.82
CA LEU A 21 -3.18 -14.64 -8.11
C LEU A 21 -2.96 -13.75 -9.34
N SER A 22 -3.75 -13.96 -10.40
CA SER A 22 -3.68 -13.16 -11.62
C SER A 22 -4.08 -11.70 -11.38
N ALA A 23 -5.08 -11.46 -10.53
CA ALA A 23 -5.49 -10.13 -10.11
C ALA A 23 -4.41 -9.44 -9.26
N LEU A 24 -3.78 -10.16 -8.32
CA LEU A 24 -2.65 -9.63 -7.55
C LEU A 24 -1.48 -9.27 -8.46
N TRP A 25 -1.13 -10.14 -9.41
CA TRP A 25 -0.08 -9.86 -10.39
C TRP A 25 -0.40 -8.60 -11.20
N LEU A 26 -1.64 -8.46 -11.67
CA LEU A 26 -2.06 -7.29 -12.43
C LEU A 26 -2.02 -6.00 -11.58
N LEU A 27 -2.44 -6.06 -10.32
CA LEU A 27 -2.36 -4.93 -9.39
C LEU A 27 -0.90 -4.50 -9.14
N CYS A 28 0.01 -5.44 -8.89
CA CYS A 28 1.45 -5.18 -8.78
C CYS A 28 2.00 -4.53 -10.05
N HIS A 29 1.65 -5.07 -11.22
CA HIS A 29 2.10 -4.56 -12.51
C HIS A 29 1.59 -3.12 -12.73
N LEU A 30 0.29 -2.87 -12.53
CA LEU A 30 -0.29 -1.53 -12.70
C LEU A 30 0.32 -0.51 -11.73
N GLN A 31 0.71 -0.92 -10.53
CA GLN A 31 1.40 -0.05 -9.56
C GLN A 31 2.79 0.37 -10.04
N GLN A 32 3.52 -0.51 -10.74
CA GLN A 32 4.86 -0.21 -11.25
C GLN A 32 4.84 0.78 -12.43
N TYR A 33 3.80 0.73 -13.28
CA TYR A 33 3.72 1.52 -14.51
C TYR A 33 2.82 2.77 -14.42
N SER A 34 2.20 3.03 -13.25
CA SER A 34 1.31 4.19 -13.07
C SER A 34 2.10 5.50 -12.97
N LEU A 35 2.44 6.08 -14.12
CA LEU A 35 3.08 7.40 -14.21
C LEU A 35 2.11 8.57 -14.38
N SER A 36 0.85 8.39 -14.83
CA SER A 36 -0.06 9.54 -14.98
C SER A 36 -1.53 9.27 -15.37
N SER A 37 -2.09 8.06 -15.23
CA SER A 37 -3.49 7.83 -15.61
C SER A 37 -4.26 7.02 -14.60
N ALA A 38 -5.56 7.34 -14.48
CA ALA A 38 -6.50 6.68 -13.58
C ALA A 38 -6.29 5.16 -13.62
N ILE A 39 -5.90 4.58 -12.49
CA ILE A 39 -5.66 3.15 -12.34
C ILE A 39 -6.90 2.41 -12.83
N MET A 40 -6.72 1.56 -13.84
CA MET A 40 -7.79 0.73 -14.38
C MET A 40 -8.39 -0.13 -13.25
N PRO A 41 -9.70 -0.04 -12.98
CA PRO A 41 -10.32 -0.84 -11.92
C PRO A 41 -10.17 -2.33 -12.23
N VAL A 42 -9.58 -3.07 -11.28
CA VAL A 42 -9.47 -4.54 -11.32
C VAL A 42 -10.42 -5.10 -10.27
N LEU A 43 -11.26 -6.07 -10.65
CA LEU A 43 -12.12 -6.80 -9.73
C LEU A 43 -11.89 -8.31 -9.92
N CYS A 44 -11.66 -9.02 -8.84
CA CYS A 44 -11.58 -10.47 -8.80
C CYS A 44 -12.81 -11.04 -8.11
N ILE A 45 -13.56 -11.91 -8.79
CA ILE A 45 -14.71 -12.59 -8.22
C ILE A 45 -14.46 -14.09 -8.29
N THR A 46 -14.43 -14.79 -7.16
CA THR A 46 -14.16 -16.23 -7.13
C THR A 46 -15.34 -17.00 -6.56
N PHE A 47 -15.50 -18.26 -6.96
CA PHE A 47 -16.59 -19.13 -6.49
C PHE A 47 -16.01 -20.42 -5.91
N GLY A 48 -16.24 -20.69 -4.62
CA GLY A 48 -15.80 -21.93 -3.98
C GLY A 48 -14.30 -22.17 -4.03
N SER A 49 -13.50 -21.10 -4.07
CA SER A 49 -12.05 -21.23 -4.19
C SER A 49 -11.39 -21.52 -2.85
N PRO A 50 -10.37 -22.39 -2.81
CA PRO A 50 -9.53 -22.55 -1.64
C PRO A 50 -8.79 -21.23 -1.34
N LEU A 51 -8.47 -21.03 -0.07
CA LEU A 51 -7.75 -19.85 0.40
C LEU A 51 -6.42 -19.64 -0.32
N LEU A 52 -5.98 -18.38 -0.32
CA LEU A 52 -4.73 -17.98 -0.93
C LEU A 52 -3.87 -17.23 0.08
N GLY A 53 -2.65 -17.73 0.26
CA GLY A 53 -1.59 -17.05 1.00
C GLY A 53 -1.79 -16.99 2.51
N ASN A 54 -0.75 -16.51 3.15
CA ASN A 54 -0.60 -16.49 4.59
C ASN A 54 -0.78 -15.08 5.17
N GLU A 55 -0.49 -14.94 6.46
CA GLU A 55 -0.51 -13.65 7.17
C GLU A 55 0.36 -12.57 6.49
N ALA A 56 1.48 -12.93 5.87
CA ALA A 56 2.30 -11.96 5.15
C ALA A 56 1.59 -11.42 3.90
N LEU A 57 0.92 -12.28 3.12
CA LEU A 57 0.13 -11.86 1.97
C LEU A 57 -1.08 -11.03 2.42
N HIS A 58 -1.80 -11.47 3.45
CA HIS A 58 -2.91 -10.72 4.04
C HIS A 58 -2.48 -9.29 4.40
N ARG A 59 -1.39 -9.14 5.17
CA ARG A 59 -0.84 -7.82 5.54
C ARG A 59 -0.43 -6.98 4.32
N ALA A 60 0.14 -7.59 3.28
CA ALA A 60 0.49 -6.88 2.05
C ALA A 60 -0.76 -6.31 1.34
N ILE A 61 -1.81 -7.12 1.18
CA ILE A 61 -3.08 -6.71 0.59
C ILE A 61 -3.74 -5.58 1.39
N LEU A 62 -3.67 -5.64 2.73
CA LEU A 62 -4.20 -4.58 3.59
C LEU A 62 -3.43 -3.26 3.41
N ARG A 63 -2.09 -3.31 3.42
CA ARG A 63 -1.21 -2.15 3.24
C ARG A 63 -1.45 -1.45 1.91
N GLU A 64 -1.63 -2.22 0.84
CA GLU A 64 -1.88 -1.71 -0.51
C GLU A 64 -3.34 -1.32 -0.75
N ARG A 65 -4.24 -1.56 0.22
CA ARG A 65 -5.68 -1.29 0.12
C ARG A 65 -6.35 -2.05 -1.02
N TRP A 66 -5.84 -3.24 -1.33
CA TRP A 66 -6.35 -4.09 -2.40
C TRP A 66 -7.51 -4.98 -1.99
N GLY A 67 -7.89 -5.04 -0.71
CA GLY A 67 -8.99 -5.90 -0.24
C GLY A 67 -10.30 -5.69 -1.02
N GLY A 68 -10.66 -4.44 -1.32
CA GLY A 68 -11.87 -4.11 -2.09
C GLY A 68 -11.84 -4.54 -3.57
N ASN A 69 -10.72 -5.09 -4.06
CA ASN A 69 -10.61 -5.66 -5.39
C ASN A 69 -11.01 -7.15 -5.41
N PHE A 70 -11.26 -7.80 -4.27
CA PHE A 70 -11.50 -9.24 -4.20
C PHE A 70 -12.84 -9.55 -3.53
N CYS A 71 -13.65 -10.37 -4.20
CA CYS A 71 -14.93 -10.87 -3.73
C CYS A 71 -14.96 -12.40 -3.83
N HIS A 72 -14.96 -13.08 -2.70
CA HIS A 72 -14.95 -14.53 -2.60
C HIS A 72 -16.36 -15.04 -2.28
N VAL A 73 -17.04 -15.62 -3.27
CA VAL A 73 -18.36 -16.23 -3.10
C VAL A 73 -18.19 -17.64 -2.57
N VAL A 74 -18.85 -17.94 -1.46
CA VAL A 74 -18.73 -19.20 -0.73
C VAL A 74 -20.13 -19.73 -0.43
N SER A 75 -20.42 -20.97 -0.82
CA SER A 75 -21.68 -21.60 -0.46
C SER A 75 -21.63 -22.19 0.96
N LYS A 76 -22.81 -22.33 1.58
CA LYS A 76 -22.98 -22.73 2.99
C LYS A 76 -22.16 -23.97 3.35
N HIS A 77 -22.29 -25.08 2.60
CA HIS A 77 -21.62 -26.32 3.00
C HIS A 77 -20.34 -26.65 2.23
N ASP A 78 -19.99 -25.95 1.15
CA ASP A 78 -18.87 -26.34 0.27
C ASP A 78 -17.54 -26.56 1.00
N ILE A 79 -16.98 -27.77 0.94
CA ILE A 79 -15.74 -28.07 1.68
C ILE A 79 -14.50 -27.38 1.10
N LEU A 80 -14.47 -27.03 -0.20
CA LEU A 80 -13.24 -26.61 -0.88
C LEU A 80 -12.60 -25.32 -0.31
N PRO A 81 -13.36 -24.22 -0.05
CA PRO A 81 -12.82 -23.03 0.60
C PRO A 81 -12.26 -23.27 2.01
N ARG A 82 -12.59 -24.41 2.62
CA ARG A 82 -12.22 -24.75 4.01
C ARG A 82 -11.05 -25.71 4.11
N LEU A 83 -10.69 -26.43 3.02
CA LEU A 83 -9.66 -27.47 3.03
C LEU A 83 -8.31 -27.00 3.61
N LEU A 84 -7.87 -25.79 3.24
CA LEU A 84 -6.55 -25.28 3.60
C LEU A 84 -6.43 -24.78 5.05
N PHE A 85 -7.50 -24.88 5.84
CA PHE A 85 -7.42 -24.70 7.29
C PHE A 85 -7.05 -25.99 8.05
N ALA A 86 -7.17 -27.14 7.40
CA ALA A 86 -6.81 -28.42 7.99
C ALA A 86 -5.34 -28.75 7.76
N ASP A 87 -4.76 -29.52 8.68
CA ASP A 87 -3.44 -30.14 8.43
C ASP A 87 -3.60 -31.31 7.44
N ILE A 88 -3.45 -30.99 6.15
CA ILE A 88 -3.56 -31.97 5.07
C ILE A 88 -2.29 -32.81 5.02
N GLY A 89 -2.24 -33.84 5.88
CA GLY A 89 -1.22 -34.88 5.81
C GLY A 89 -1.29 -35.70 4.50
N PRO A 90 -0.24 -36.47 4.17
CA PRO A 90 -0.17 -37.26 2.93
C PRO A 90 -1.36 -38.21 2.70
N ASN A 91 -2.00 -38.68 3.78
CA ASN A 91 -3.13 -39.60 3.74
C ASN A 91 -4.41 -38.97 3.15
N TYR A 92 -4.53 -37.65 3.17
CA TYR A 92 -5.71 -36.95 2.65
C TYR A 92 -5.56 -36.53 1.18
N ILE A 93 -4.34 -36.53 0.63
CA ILE A 93 -4.07 -36.14 -0.76
C ILE A 93 -4.89 -36.96 -1.78
N PRO A 94 -4.96 -38.31 -1.68
CA PRO A 94 -5.77 -39.11 -2.61
C PRO A 94 -7.27 -38.76 -2.54
N LYS A 95 -7.77 -38.41 -1.34
CA LYS A 95 -9.17 -38.05 -1.12
C LYS A 95 -9.50 -36.69 -1.75
N ILE A 96 -8.58 -35.73 -1.61
CA ILE A 96 -8.69 -34.43 -2.29
C ILE A 96 -8.66 -34.61 -3.81
N HIS A 97 -7.76 -35.45 -4.33
CA HIS A 97 -7.75 -35.78 -5.76
C HIS A 97 -9.07 -36.41 -6.22
N ALA A 98 -9.66 -37.30 -5.42
CA ALA A 98 -10.96 -37.89 -5.73
C ALA A 98 -12.08 -36.83 -5.79
N LEU A 99 -12.10 -35.89 -4.83
CA LEU A 99 -13.04 -34.75 -4.83
C LEU A 99 -12.89 -33.88 -6.09
N LEU A 100 -11.65 -33.48 -6.42
CA LEU A 100 -11.38 -32.64 -7.59
C LEU A 100 -11.76 -33.34 -8.89
N ASN A 101 -11.44 -34.63 -9.02
CA ASN A 101 -11.82 -35.43 -10.19
C ASN A 101 -13.34 -35.58 -10.30
N PHE A 102 -14.03 -35.79 -9.17
CA PHE A 102 -15.48 -35.87 -9.13
C PHE A 102 -16.13 -34.57 -9.60
N TRP A 103 -15.68 -33.41 -9.10
CA TRP A 103 -16.22 -32.12 -9.53
C TRP A 103 -15.91 -31.83 -11.00
N HIS A 104 -14.69 -32.09 -11.48
CA HIS A 104 -14.36 -31.95 -12.89
C HIS A 104 -15.25 -32.83 -13.78
N PHE A 105 -15.50 -34.07 -13.37
CA PHE A 105 -16.38 -34.98 -14.09
C PHE A 105 -17.82 -34.49 -14.15
N CYS A 106 -18.36 -34.02 -13.02
CA CYS A 106 -19.72 -33.47 -12.95
C CYS A 106 -19.86 -32.21 -13.81
N MET A 107 -18.88 -31.30 -13.77
CA MET A 107 -18.89 -30.07 -14.57
C MET A 107 -18.76 -30.34 -16.08
N ALA A 108 -18.05 -31.40 -16.48
CA ALA A 108 -17.97 -31.84 -17.87
C ALA A 108 -19.26 -32.56 -18.35
N SER A 109 -20.10 -33.05 -17.43
CA SER A 109 -21.27 -33.88 -17.73
C SER A 109 -22.54 -33.37 -17.03
N PRO A 110 -23.13 -32.25 -17.50
CA PRO A 110 -24.26 -31.58 -16.81
C PRO A 110 -25.56 -32.39 -16.75
N HIS A 111 -25.67 -33.52 -17.45
CA HIS A 111 -26.86 -34.38 -17.47
C HIS A 111 -26.85 -35.50 -16.40
N LEU A 112 -25.79 -35.59 -15.59
CA LEU A 112 -25.61 -36.67 -14.63
C LEU A 112 -26.39 -36.42 -13.33
N VAL A 113 -27.01 -37.48 -12.78
CA VAL A 113 -27.64 -37.43 -11.45
C VAL A 113 -26.55 -37.45 -10.37
N VAL A 114 -26.21 -36.29 -9.84
CA VAL A 114 -25.11 -36.07 -8.87
C VAL A 114 -25.36 -36.75 -7.52
N THR A 115 -26.62 -36.91 -7.12
CA THR A 115 -26.99 -37.31 -5.75
C THR A 115 -26.50 -38.71 -5.35
N SER A 116 -26.65 -39.74 -6.19
CA SER A 116 -26.24 -41.12 -5.84
C SER A 116 -24.73 -41.32 -5.84
N LEU A 117 -24.00 -40.58 -6.68
CA LEU A 117 -22.53 -40.64 -6.75
C LEU A 117 -21.90 -39.87 -5.59
N SER A 118 -22.52 -38.75 -5.19
CA SER A 118 -22.06 -37.97 -4.05
C SER A 118 -22.10 -38.75 -2.73
N SER A 119 -23.08 -39.64 -2.52
CA SER A 119 -23.19 -40.41 -1.28
C SER A 119 -22.12 -41.49 -1.12
N GLN A 120 -21.64 -42.07 -2.22
CA GLN A 120 -20.55 -43.05 -2.19
C GLN A 120 -19.22 -42.36 -1.86
N LEU A 121 -18.93 -41.27 -2.58
CA LEU A 121 -17.74 -40.47 -2.32
C LEU A 121 -17.75 -39.84 -0.91
N ALA A 122 -18.92 -39.45 -0.41
CA ALA A 122 -19.09 -38.89 0.93
C ALA A 122 -18.59 -39.83 2.04
N ALA A 123 -18.82 -41.15 1.91
CA ALA A 123 -18.33 -42.13 2.87
C ALA A 123 -16.79 -42.22 2.83
N ASP A 124 -16.20 -42.17 1.64
CA ASP A 124 -14.74 -42.28 1.45
C ASP A 124 -13.97 -41.06 1.97
N VAL A 125 -14.62 -39.88 2.02
CA VAL A 125 -14.02 -38.60 2.44
C VAL A 125 -14.55 -38.09 3.78
N GLU A 126 -15.28 -38.91 4.53
CA GLU A 126 -15.88 -38.52 5.81
C GLU A 126 -14.85 -38.11 6.86
N ASP A 127 -13.72 -38.83 6.94
CA ASP A 127 -12.60 -38.49 7.82
C ASP A 127 -11.93 -37.16 7.44
N LEU A 128 -11.81 -36.85 6.15
CA LEU A 128 -11.33 -35.55 5.65
C LEU A 128 -12.30 -34.44 6.07
N PHE A 129 -13.61 -34.63 5.90
CA PHE A 129 -14.62 -33.69 6.34
C PHE A 129 -14.52 -33.42 7.86
N ASN A 130 -14.44 -34.48 8.66
CA ASN A 130 -14.32 -34.37 10.11
C ASN A 130 -13.00 -33.71 10.54
N CYS A 131 -11.90 -33.98 9.83
CA CYS A 131 -10.61 -33.32 10.07
C CYS A 131 -10.71 -31.80 9.82
N VAL A 132 -11.28 -31.39 8.69
CA VAL A 132 -11.47 -29.98 8.34
C VAL A 132 -12.37 -29.28 9.34
N LEU A 133 -13.47 -29.92 9.73
CA LEU A 133 -14.41 -29.37 10.69
C LEU A 133 -13.75 -29.13 12.06
N ARG A 134 -13.01 -30.13 12.58
CA ARG A 134 -12.31 -30.05 13.86
C ARG A 134 -11.23 -28.96 13.85
N ASP A 135 -10.40 -28.90 12.81
CA ASP A 135 -9.30 -27.94 12.77
C ASP A 135 -9.83 -26.50 12.63
N MET A 136 -10.93 -26.30 11.89
CA MET A 136 -11.62 -25.00 11.85
C MET A 136 -12.32 -24.63 13.16
N GLU A 137 -12.86 -25.59 13.91
CA GLU A 137 -13.45 -25.33 15.22
C GLU A 137 -12.40 -24.71 16.16
N LEU A 138 -11.19 -25.29 16.18
CA LEU A 138 -10.06 -24.77 16.96
C LEU A 138 -9.71 -23.34 16.56
N LEU A 139 -9.68 -23.04 15.26
CA LEU A 139 -9.40 -21.69 14.76
C LEU A 139 -10.52 -20.68 15.07
N ALA A 140 -11.78 -21.11 15.02
CA ALA A 140 -12.93 -20.26 15.33
C ALA A 140 -13.05 -19.95 16.83
N GLN A 141 -12.51 -20.81 17.69
CA GLN A 141 -12.48 -20.64 19.16
C GLN A 141 -11.22 -19.95 19.67
N ALA A 142 -10.13 -19.91 18.89
CA ALA A 142 -8.91 -19.23 19.26
C ALA A 142 -9.14 -17.71 19.41
N GLU A 143 -9.22 -17.22 20.65
CA GLU A 143 -9.25 -15.79 20.94
C GLU A 143 -7.90 -15.16 20.59
N GLU A 144 -7.92 -14.13 19.71
CA GLU A 144 -6.85 -13.17 19.32
C GLU A 144 -5.38 -13.58 19.58
N SER A 145 -5.04 -14.85 19.39
CA SER A 145 -3.65 -15.31 19.34
C SER A 145 -3.16 -15.04 17.92
N SER A 146 -1.98 -14.43 17.80
CA SER A 146 -1.39 -14.13 16.50
C SER A 146 -1.34 -15.44 15.69
N PRO A 147 -2.00 -15.53 14.52
CA PRO A 147 -1.95 -16.72 13.70
C PRO A 147 -0.49 -17.05 13.37
N SER A 148 -0.17 -18.35 13.27
CA SER A 148 1.16 -18.76 12.81
C SER A 148 1.43 -18.14 11.43
N GLU A 149 2.66 -17.68 11.17
CA GLU A 149 3.01 -17.04 9.89
C GLU A 149 2.80 -17.95 8.67
N SER A 150 2.66 -19.27 8.87
CA SER A 150 2.40 -20.27 7.84
C SER A 150 0.91 -20.57 7.62
N SER A 151 0.00 -20.10 8.49
CA SER A 151 -1.43 -20.35 8.34
C SER A 151 -2.05 -19.55 7.19
N PHE A 152 -2.98 -20.16 6.47
CA PHE A 152 -3.75 -19.48 5.44
C PHE A 152 -4.69 -18.44 6.07
N GLN A 153 -4.77 -17.26 5.46
CA GLN A 153 -5.57 -16.15 5.97
C GLN A 153 -6.56 -15.66 4.91
N PRO A 154 -7.84 -15.43 5.26
CA PRO A 154 -8.77 -14.81 4.34
C PRO A 154 -8.37 -13.35 4.07
N PHE A 155 -8.58 -12.88 2.85
CA PHE A 155 -8.46 -11.48 2.46
C PHE A 155 -9.62 -11.08 1.54
N GLY A 156 -9.87 -9.78 1.42
CA GLY A 156 -10.99 -9.29 0.61
C GLY A 156 -12.36 -9.53 1.26
N SER A 157 -13.41 -9.38 0.47
CA SER A 157 -14.79 -9.54 0.93
C SER A 157 -15.28 -10.96 0.65
N TYR A 158 -15.90 -11.61 1.62
CA TYR A 158 -16.50 -12.94 1.48
C TYR A 158 -18.01 -12.83 1.44
N VAL A 159 -18.62 -13.35 0.38
CA VAL A 159 -20.07 -13.43 0.21
C VAL A 159 -20.50 -14.86 0.45
N PHE A 160 -21.08 -15.11 1.62
CA PHE A 160 -21.64 -16.40 1.96
C PHE A 160 -23.07 -16.51 1.42
N CYS A 161 -23.38 -17.59 0.71
CA CYS A 161 -24.65 -17.77 0.02
C CYS A 161 -25.26 -19.15 0.26
N CYS A 162 -26.60 -19.18 0.31
CA CYS A 162 -27.40 -20.41 0.30
C CYS A 162 -28.81 -20.11 -0.21
N GLN A 163 -29.73 -21.08 -0.05
CA GLN A 163 -31.10 -20.93 -0.53
C GLN A 163 -31.86 -19.82 0.20
N GLU A 164 -31.48 -19.54 1.44
CA GLU A 164 -32.13 -18.59 2.33
C GLU A 164 -31.68 -17.13 2.09
N GLY A 165 -30.57 -16.92 1.38
CA GLY A 165 -30.04 -15.58 1.10
C GLY A 165 -28.52 -15.50 1.05
N ALA A 166 -27.97 -14.30 1.25
CA ALA A 166 -26.54 -14.06 1.36
C ALA A 166 -26.16 -13.00 2.39
N ILE A 167 -24.91 -13.09 2.86
CA ILE A 167 -24.24 -12.11 3.72
C ILE A 167 -22.83 -11.82 3.21
N CYS A 168 -22.40 -10.57 3.34
CA CYS A 168 -21.03 -10.16 3.04
C CYS A 168 -20.26 -9.87 4.34
N LEU A 169 -19.08 -10.48 4.49
CA LEU A 169 -18.17 -10.28 5.62
C LEU A 169 -16.78 -9.89 5.11
N GLU A 170 -16.12 -8.94 5.77
CA GLU A 170 -14.77 -8.48 5.40
C GLU A 170 -13.73 -8.73 6.51
N ASN A 171 -14.18 -8.90 7.75
CA ASN A 171 -13.29 -9.17 8.88
C ASN A 171 -12.83 -10.63 8.84
N ALA A 172 -11.51 -10.85 8.83
CA ALA A 172 -10.91 -12.19 8.72
C ALA A 172 -11.40 -13.18 9.80
N ALA A 173 -11.45 -12.75 11.06
CA ALA A 173 -11.92 -13.60 12.16
C ALA A 173 -13.41 -13.96 12.02
N ALA A 174 -14.24 -13.00 11.60
CA ALA A 174 -15.66 -13.25 11.32
C ALA A 174 -15.83 -14.20 10.12
N VAL A 175 -14.98 -14.09 9.08
CA VAL A 175 -14.96 -15.00 7.93
C VAL A 175 -14.60 -16.42 8.35
N ILE A 176 -13.53 -16.61 9.13
CA ILE A 176 -13.11 -17.93 9.64
C ILE A 176 -14.24 -18.55 10.47
N LYS A 177 -14.82 -17.76 11.39
CA LYS A 177 -15.93 -18.23 12.22
C LYS A 177 -17.16 -18.62 11.38
N MET A 178 -17.51 -17.82 10.36
CA MET A 178 -18.64 -18.12 9.48
C MET A 178 -18.40 -19.36 8.62
N LEU A 179 -17.18 -19.54 8.11
CA LEU A 179 -16.77 -20.75 7.37
C LEU A 179 -16.98 -22.02 8.20
N TYR A 180 -16.57 -21.97 9.48
CA TYR A 180 -16.79 -23.03 10.45
C TYR A 180 -18.27 -23.28 10.72
N LEU A 181 -18.98 -22.25 11.21
CA LEU A 181 -20.37 -22.38 11.64
C LEU A 181 -21.27 -22.91 10.53
N MET A 182 -21.09 -22.45 9.28
CA MET A 182 -21.87 -22.95 8.17
C MET A 182 -21.55 -24.41 7.83
N LEU A 183 -20.27 -24.82 7.84
CA LEU A 183 -19.88 -26.20 7.58
C LEU A 183 -20.41 -27.16 8.66
N ALA A 184 -20.41 -26.73 9.93
CA ALA A 184 -20.90 -27.50 11.07
C ALA A 184 -22.39 -27.88 10.98
N THR A 185 -23.19 -27.12 10.23
CA THR A 185 -24.60 -27.45 9.96
C THR A 185 -24.81 -28.50 8.85
N GLY A 186 -23.72 -28.96 8.23
CA GLY A 186 -23.76 -29.84 7.05
C GLY A 186 -23.28 -31.26 7.31
N PHE A 187 -23.44 -32.10 6.29
CA PHE A 187 -22.92 -33.47 6.23
C PHE A 187 -21.93 -33.59 5.06
N PRO A 188 -21.06 -34.62 5.02
CA PRO A 188 -20.09 -34.81 3.94
C PRO A 188 -20.71 -34.79 2.53
N SER A 189 -21.89 -35.37 2.33
CA SER A 189 -22.57 -35.34 1.01
C SER A 189 -23.03 -33.94 0.60
N CYS A 190 -23.49 -33.13 1.57
CA CYS A 190 -23.92 -31.76 1.33
C CYS A 190 -22.73 -30.88 0.95
N SER A 191 -21.58 -31.07 1.61
CA SER A 191 -20.37 -30.27 1.37
C SER A 191 -19.74 -30.52 0.00
N ILE A 192 -19.89 -31.73 -0.54
CA ILE A 192 -19.47 -32.06 -1.91
C ILE A 192 -20.44 -31.46 -2.93
N ASN A 193 -21.75 -31.58 -2.70
CA ASN A 193 -22.77 -31.14 -3.63
C ASN A 193 -22.88 -29.61 -3.72
N ASP A 194 -22.71 -28.91 -2.61
CA ASP A 194 -22.78 -27.44 -2.56
C ASP A 194 -21.70 -26.73 -3.37
N HIS A 195 -20.59 -27.42 -3.67
CA HIS A 195 -19.54 -26.90 -4.55
C HIS A 195 -20.01 -26.72 -6.00
N LEU A 196 -21.08 -27.43 -6.41
CA LEU A 196 -21.64 -27.40 -7.77
C LEU A 196 -22.82 -26.44 -7.93
N LYS A 197 -23.35 -25.86 -6.84
CA LYS A 197 -24.62 -25.10 -6.83
C LYS A 197 -24.48 -23.58 -6.89
N TYR A 198 -23.27 -23.05 -7.11
CA TYR A 198 -23.04 -21.60 -7.12
C TYR A 198 -23.95 -20.86 -8.12
N GLY A 199 -24.23 -21.46 -9.28
CA GLY A 199 -25.15 -20.90 -10.27
C GLY A 199 -26.57 -20.70 -9.73
N ASP A 200 -27.10 -21.69 -9.00
CA ASP A 200 -28.45 -21.66 -8.44
C ASP A 200 -28.57 -20.58 -7.36
N TYR A 201 -27.60 -20.53 -6.45
CA TYR A 201 -27.58 -19.55 -5.37
C TYR A 201 -27.47 -18.12 -5.90
N ILE A 202 -26.53 -17.88 -6.82
CA ILE A 202 -26.32 -16.54 -7.40
C ILE A 202 -27.50 -16.12 -8.28
N GLY A 203 -28.10 -17.03 -9.05
CA GLY A 203 -29.31 -16.75 -9.82
C GLY A 203 -30.45 -16.30 -8.92
N LYS A 204 -30.70 -17.02 -7.81
CA LYS A 204 -31.73 -16.68 -6.84
C LYS A 204 -31.45 -15.35 -6.15
N ILE A 205 -30.26 -15.15 -5.59
CA ILE A 205 -29.90 -13.91 -4.88
C ILE A 205 -29.98 -12.69 -5.82
N SER A 206 -29.50 -12.85 -7.06
CA SER A 206 -29.59 -11.77 -8.07
C SER A 206 -31.04 -11.40 -8.37
N SER A 207 -31.93 -12.41 -8.48
CA SER A 207 -33.36 -12.16 -8.68
C SER A 207 -34.02 -11.47 -7.49
N GLN A 208 -33.71 -11.90 -6.26
CA GLN A 208 -34.20 -11.27 -5.03
C GLN A 208 -33.73 -9.83 -4.91
N PHE A 209 -32.47 -9.53 -5.23
CA PHE A 209 -31.92 -8.18 -5.19
C PHE A 209 -32.58 -7.25 -6.22
N LEU A 210 -32.84 -7.75 -7.44
CA LEU A 210 -33.56 -6.99 -8.47
C LEU A 210 -35.01 -6.68 -8.06
N LEU A 211 -35.68 -7.60 -7.39
CA LEU A 211 -37.04 -7.40 -6.85
C LEU A 211 -37.04 -6.41 -5.68
N ALA A 212 -36.07 -6.52 -4.77
CA ALA A 212 -35.88 -5.67 -3.61
C ALA A 212 -35.57 -4.21 -3.97
N ARG A 213 -34.85 -3.96 -5.08
CA ARG A 213 -34.52 -2.59 -5.55
C ARG A 213 -35.75 -1.75 -5.93
N ASN A 214 -36.92 -2.37 -6.08
CA ASN A 214 -38.19 -1.70 -6.35
C ASN A 214 -38.97 -1.34 -5.06
N LEU A 215 -38.44 -1.68 -3.87
CA LEU A 215 -38.99 -1.36 -2.56
C LEU A 215 -37.94 -0.52 -1.81
N GLU A 216 -38.28 0.73 -1.47
CA GLU A 216 -37.32 1.78 -1.04
C GLU A 216 -36.63 1.57 0.32
N ASP A 217 -36.86 0.45 1.02
CA ASP A 217 -36.25 0.19 2.34
C ASP A 217 -35.65 -1.22 2.42
N LEU A 218 -34.32 -1.34 2.30
CA LEU A 218 -33.59 -2.55 2.75
C LEU A 218 -32.45 -2.21 3.70
N PRO A 219 -32.30 -2.97 4.81
CA PRO A 219 -31.08 -2.94 5.61
C PRO A 219 -29.90 -3.42 4.75
N GLN A 220 -28.86 -2.61 4.68
CA GLN A 220 -27.59 -3.02 4.08
C GLN A 220 -27.03 -4.21 4.88
N TYR A 221 -26.57 -5.24 4.16
CA TYR A 221 -25.71 -6.36 4.60
C TYR A 221 -26.31 -7.76 4.86
N SER A 222 -27.62 -7.99 4.78
CA SER A 222 -28.15 -9.38 4.84
C SER A 222 -29.48 -9.55 4.13
N SER A 223 -29.59 -10.54 3.25
CA SER A 223 -30.86 -10.93 2.60
C SER A 223 -31.47 -12.20 3.20
N PHE A 224 -30.97 -12.67 4.34
CA PHE A 224 -31.47 -13.90 4.97
C PHE A 224 -32.87 -13.69 5.54
N GLU A 225 -33.80 -14.55 5.13
CA GLU A 225 -35.06 -14.76 5.84
C GLU A 225 -34.78 -15.41 7.21
N ALA A 226 -35.61 -15.11 8.21
CA ALA A 226 -35.38 -15.48 9.61
C ALA A 226 -35.06 -16.98 9.77
N GLY A 227 -33.83 -17.28 10.23
CA GLY A 227 -33.33 -18.64 10.33
C GLY A 227 -31.99 -18.76 11.07
N GLU A 228 -31.51 -19.99 11.24
CA GLU A 228 -30.28 -20.33 11.98
C GLU A 228 -29.04 -19.59 11.43
N VAL A 229 -28.95 -19.42 10.10
CA VAL A 229 -27.87 -18.68 9.43
C VAL A 229 -27.89 -17.19 9.77
N GLU A 230 -29.07 -16.60 9.98
CA GLU A 230 -29.20 -15.20 10.37
C GLU A 230 -28.67 -14.97 11.80
N ILE A 231 -28.89 -15.91 12.72
CA ILE A 231 -28.38 -15.84 14.10
C ILE A 231 -26.85 -15.94 14.10
N MET A 232 -26.30 -16.89 13.35
CA MET A 232 -24.85 -17.04 13.17
C MET A 232 -24.24 -15.77 12.55
N ALA A 233 -24.89 -15.22 11.54
CA ALA A 233 -24.52 -13.97 10.90
C ALA A 233 -24.55 -12.77 11.87
N LYS A 234 -25.58 -12.66 12.71
CA LYS A 234 -25.72 -11.58 13.70
C LYS A 234 -24.57 -11.60 14.71
N ASP A 235 -24.25 -12.75 15.30
CA ASP A 235 -23.10 -12.86 16.22
C ASP A 235 -21.77 -12.53 15.52
N CYS A 236 -21.55 -13.01 14.28
CA CYS A 236 -20.34 -12.67 13.52
C CYS A 236 -20.26 -11.17 13.19
N LEU A 237 -21.39 -10.55 12.82
CA LEU A 237 -21.49 -9.12 12.52
C LEU A 237 -21.32 -8.27 13.77
N GLU A 238 -21.88 -8.67 14.90
CA GLU A 238 -21.71 -7.99 16.18
C GLU A 238 -20.24 -8.02 16.59
N LYS A 239 -19.59 -9.19 16.54
CA LYS A 239 -18.14 -9.29 16.78
C LYS A 239 -17.30 -8.45 15.82
N ALA A 240 -17.70 -8.37 14.55
CA ALA A 240 -17.03 -7.50 13.59
C ALA A 240 -17.24 -6.00 13.89
N LYS A 241 -18.37 -5.63 14.51
CA LYS A 241 -18.74 -4.23 14.86
C LYS A 241 -18.21 -3.80 16.23
N THR A 242 -18.10 -4.69 17.21
CA THR A 242 -17.76 -4.37 18.61
C THR A 242 -16.30 -3.96 18.81
N GLY A 243 -15.43 -4.12 17.81
CA GLY A 243 -14.01 -3.79 17.94
C GLY A 243 -13.58 -2.42 17.42
N HIS A 244 -14.14 -1.90 16.32
CA HIS A 244 -13.55 -0.75 15.61
C HIS A 244 -14.56 0.04 14.77
N ASN A 245 -14.63 1.35 14.99
CA ASN A 245 -15.28 2.29 14.07
C ASN A 245 -14.20 3.15 13.38
N PRO A 246 -13.81 2.82 12.14
CA PRO A 246 -12.76 3.55 11.43
C PRO A 246 -13.04 5.05 11.30
N ASN A 247 -14.31 5.44 11.17
CA ASN A 247 -14.69 6.84 11.07
C ASN A 247 -14.50 7.59 12.40
N LEU A 248 -14.79 6.93 13.53
CA LEU A 248 -14.53 7.48 14.86
C LEU A 248 -13.03 7.64 15.11
N GLU A 249 -12.22 6.64 14.76
CA GLU A 249 -10.75 6.72 14.84
C GLU A 249 -10.20 7.85 13.97
N ALA A 250 -10.69 8.00 12.74
CA ALA A 250 -10.30 9.10 11.86
C ALA A 250 -10.69 10.48 12.43
N ALA A 251 -11.83 10.59 13.12
CA ALA A 251 -12.24 11.80 13.82
C ALA A 251 -11.32 12.09 15.03
N GLY A 252 -10.95 11.08 15.80
CA GLY A 252 -9.96 11.20 16.89
C GLY A 252 -8.59 11.66 16.36
N LEU A 253 -8.15 11.14 15.22
CA LEU A 253 -6.93 11.58 14.55
C LEU A 253 -7.00 13.04 14.08
N ALA A 254 -8.16 13.53 13.64
CA ALA A 254 -8.33 14.93 13.30
C ALA A 254 -8.10 15.87 14.49
N ILE A 255 -8.53 15.47 15.70
CA ILE A 255 -8.27 16.21 16.94
C ILE A 255 -6.77 16.16 17.29
N LYS A 256 -6.15 14.97 17.19
CA LYS A 256 -4.70 14.80 17.43
C LYS A 256 -3.86 15.61 16.44
N LEU A 257 -4.28 15.70 15.17
CA LEU A 257 -3.63 16.56 14.17
C LEU A 257 -3.69 18.04 14.60
N GLY A 258 -4.82 18.50 15.14
CA GLY A 258 -4.94 19.84 15.72
C GLY A 258 -3.96 20.07 16.88
N LYS A 259 -3.75 19.06 17.73
CA LYS A 259 -2.74 19.12 18.81
C LYS A 259 -1.30 19.07 18.33
N ALA A 260 -1.04 18.50 17.14
CA ALA A 260 0.27 18.48 16.52
C ALA A 260 0.59 19.76 15.72
N ALA A 261 -0.43 20.53 15.33
CA ALA A 261 -0.28 21.76 14.55
C ALA A 261 0.68 22.80 15.18
N PRO A 262 0.70 23.03 16.52
CA PRO A 262 1.66 23.93 17.14
C PRO A 262 3.12 23.52 16.92
N TYR A 263 3.45 22.22 16.97
CA TYR A 263 4.82 21.75 16.72
C TYR A 263 5.27 22.07 15.31
N ARG A 264 4.37 21.97 14.33
CA ARG A 264 4.64 22.35 12.94
C ARG A 264 4.81 23.86 12.80
N ALA A 265 3.91 24.65 13.40
CA ALA A 265 3.96 26.11 13.38
C ALA A 265 5.28 26.65 13.97
N GLU A 266 5.79 26.04 15.04
CA GLU A 266 7.09 26.41 15.61
C GLU A 266 8.27 26.15 14.66
N ILE A 267 8.21 25.10 13.84
CA ILE A 267 9.23 24.85 12.79
C ILE A 267 9.08 25.86 11.65
N GLU A 268 7.86 26.26 11.29
CA GLU A 268 7.64 27.34 10.31
C GLU A 268 8.17 28.68 10.81
N TRP A 269 7.97 29.00 12.09
CA TRP A 269 8.55 30.19 12.72
C TRP A 269 10.06 30.12 12.77
N TYR A 270 10.63 28.96 13.09
CA TYR A 270 12.07 28.76 12.99
C TYR A 270 12.58 29.04 11.58
N LYS A 271 11.89 28.54 10.55
CA LYS A 271 12.24 28.83 9.17
C LYS A 271 12.18 30.32 8.86
N ALA A 272 11.10 31.01 9.23
CA ALA A 272 10.96 32.44 9.00
C ALA A 272 12.10 33.24 9.67
N LEU A 273 12.45 32.89 10.92
CA LEU A 273 13.56 33.51 11.65
C LEU A 273 14.91 33.28 10.96
N CYS A 274 15.17 32.08 10.44
CA CYS A 274 16.37 31.79 9.68
C CYS A 274 16.41 32.50 8.32
N ASP A 275 15.24 32.74 7.71
CA ASP A 275 15.12 33.46 6.44
C ASP A 275 15.35 34.97 6.61
N GLU A 276 15.00 35.53 7.77
CA GLU A 276 15.22 36.93 8.14
C GLU A 276 16.61 37.21 8.75
N ALA A 277 17.40 36.17 9.05
CA ALA A 277 18.71 36.32 9.66
C ALA A 277 19.73 36.97 8.70
N ASP A 278 20.57 37.87 9.24
CA ASP A 278 21.63 38.55 8.50
C ASP A 278 22.67 37.59 7.90
N ASN A 279 22.80 36.40 8.49
CA ASN A 279 23.73 35.39 8.00
C ASN A 279 23.32 34.82 6.63
N GLN A 280 22.07 35.01 6.17
CA GLN A 280 21.59 34.55 4.87
C GLN A 280 21.91 33.06 4.62
N MET A 281 21.67 32.21 5.61
CA MET A 281 21.94 30.77 5.54
C MET A 281 20.70 29.94 5.23
N GLY A 282 19.54 30.37 5.71
CA GLY A 282 18.32 29.57 5.64
C GLY A 282 18.26 28.49 6.71
N TYR A 283 17.08 27.90 6.86
CA TYR A 283 16.78 27.00 7.99
C TYR A 283 17.46 25.62 7.89
N TYR A 284 17.68 25.10 6.67
CA TYR A 284 18.40 23.84 6.47
C TYR A 284 19.84 23.95 7.00
N ASP A 285 20.61 24.92 6.50
CA ASP A 285 22.00 25.13 6.89
C ASP A 285 22.12 25.56 8.36
N SER A 286 21.20 26.42 8.83
CA SER A 286 21.16 26.83 10.24
C SER A 286 20.98 25.63 11.16
N PHE A 287 20.04 24.73 10.85
CA PHE A 287 19.82 23.53 11.65
C PHE A 287 20.98 22.54 11.53
N LYS A 288 21.52 22.34 10.32
CA LYS A 288 22.67 21.46 10.08
C LYS A 288 23.90 21.88 10.90
N LEU A 289 24.13 23.17 11.09
CA LEU A 289 25.26 23.67 11.89
C LEU A 289 24.95 23.74 13.39
N ASN A 290 23.73 24.13 13.77
CA ASN A 290 23.42 24.53 15.13
C ASN A 290 22.53 23.55 15.90
N ALA A 291 22.10 22.43 15.31
CA ALA A 291 21.17 21.52 16.00
C ALA A 291 21.71 21.09 17.40
N GLY A 292 20.95 21.38 18.44
CA GLY A 292 21.32 21.07 19.83
C GLY A 292 22.29 22.07 20.51
N THR A 293 22.68 23.16 19.85
CA THR A 293 23.57 24.19 20.46
C THR A 293 22.81 25.20 21.31
N SER A 294 21.50 25.32 21.13
CA SER A 294 20.64 26.23 21.90
C SER A 294 19.29 25.60 22.25
N VAL A 295 18.61 26.19 23.24
CA VAL A 295 17.24 25.77 23.63
C VAL A 295 16.28 25.79 22.43
N ARG A 296 16.42 26.79 21.55
CA ARG A 296 15.62 26.91 20.34
C ARG A 296 15.85 25.74 19.38
N GLU A 297 17.11 25.44 19.08
CA GLU A 297 17.49 24.35 18.16
C GLU A 297 17.06 22.98 18.71
N SER A 298 17.24 22.76 20.02
CA SER A 298 16.76 21.57 20.71
C SER A 298 15.23 21.43 20.64
N ARG A 299 14.48 22.54 20.76
CA ARG A 299 13.01 22.55 20.64
C ARG A 299 12.55 22.21 19.22
N VAL A 300 13.19 22.76 18.19
CA VAL A 300 12.91 22.42 16.79
C VAL A 300 13.16 20.93 16.53
N ASN A 301 14.29 20.40 17.00
CA ASN A 301 14.60 18.98 16.86
C ASN A 301 13.59 18.08 17.63
N MET A 302 13.16 18.50 18.82
CA MET A 302 12.12 17.81 19.58
C MET A 302 10.78 17.78 18.83
N ASN A 303 10.37 18.92 18.25
CA ASN A 303 9.14 19.03 17.48
C ASN A 303 9.17 18.16 16.20
N ARG A 304 10.31 18.10 15.51
CA ARG A 304 10.55 17.18 14.39
C ARG A 304 10.23 15.73 14.77
N HIS A 305 10.76 15.27 15.90
CA HIS A 305 10.48 13.91 16.40
C HIS A 305 9.02 13.70 16.83
N ARG A 306 8.40 14.69 17.48
CA ARG A 306 6.98 14.61 17.86
C ARG A 306 6.06 14.48 16.64
N LEU A 307 6.35 15.24 15.58
CA LEU A 307 5.61 15.15 14.32
C LEU A 307 5.85 13.81 13.62
N ALA A 308 7.09 13.31 13.60
CA ALA A 308 7.40 11.99 13.07
C ALA A 308 6.63 10.88 13.82
N GLY A 309 6.59 10.94 15.16
CA GLY A 309 5.82 9.99 15.98
C GLY A 309 4.32 10.02 15.69
N PHE A 310 3.74 11.21 15.54
CA PHE A 310 2.34 11.37 15.13
C PHE A 310 2.07 10.69 13.77
N TRP A 311 2.87 11.02 12.75
CA TRP A 311 2.68 10.48 11.41
C TRP A 311 2.93 8.97 11.31
N ASN A 312 3.94 8.45 12.02
CA ASN A 312 4.18 7.02 12.12
C ASN A 312 2.99 6.30 12.77
N SER A 313 2.36 6.90 13.78
CA SER A 313 1.15 6.36 14.40
C SER A 313 -0.03 6.35 13.41
N VAL A 314 -0.23 7.41 12.63
CA VAL A 314 -1.27 7.47 11.58
C VAL A 314 -1.05 6.38 10.53
N ILE A 315 0.19 6.20 10.05
CA ILE A 315 0.54 5.15 9.09
C ILE A 315 0.28 3.77 9.68
N HIS A 316 0.72 3.52 10.91
CA HIS A 316 0.48 2.26 11.60
C HIS A 316 -1.03 1.96 11.72
N MET A 317 -1.85 2.95 12.07
CA MET A 317 -3.31 2.78 12.11
C MET A 317 -3.89 2.48 10.71
N LEU A 318 -3.37 3.14 9.67
CA LEU A 318 -3.80 2.90 8.29
C LEU A 318 -3.49 1.47 7.84
N GLU A 319 -2.31 0.96 8.13
CA GLU A 319 -1.84 -0.37 7.71
C GLU A 319 -2.54 -1.51 8.44
N ASN A 320 -3.03 -1.26 9.65
CA ASN A 320 -3.80 -2.22 10.44
C ASN A 320 -5.32 -2.06 10.24
N ASN A 321 -5.76 -1.46 9.12
CA ASN A 321 -7.17 -1.23 8.79
C ASN A 321 -7.99 -0.49 9.86
N LYS A 322 -7.35 0.27 10.73
CA LYS A 322 -8.02 1.05 11.78
C LYS A 322 -8.65 2.34 11.26
N LEU A 323 -8.43 2.65 9.99
CA LEU A 323 -8.85 3.87 9.33
C LEU A 323 -9.62 3.55 8.03
N PRO A 324 -10.54 4.46 7.61
CA PRO A 324 -11.34 4.27 6.41
C PRO A 324 -10.50 3.98 5.17
N HIS A 325 -11.04 3.18 4.25
CA HIS A 325 -10.31 2.73 3.05
C HIS A 325 -9.77 3.89 2.21
N ASP A 326 -10.56 4.95 2.07
CA ASP A 326 -10.23 6.16 1.30
C ASP A 326 -9.38 7.19 2.07
N PHE A 327 -8.99 6.91 3.33
CA PHE A 327 -8.31 7.89 4.20
C PHE A 327 -7.09 8.54 3.54
N HIS A 328 -6.26 7.74 2.86
CA HIS A 328 -5.06 8.17 2.16
C HIS A 328 -5.32 9.03 0.91
N ARG A 329 -6.57 9.10 0.44
CA ARG A 329 -7.00 9.92 -0.72
C ARG A 329 -7.72 11.19 -0.29
N ARG A 330 -8.12 11.31 0.99
CA ARG A 330 -8.82 12.48 1.51
C ARG A 330 -7.87 13.69 1.51
N SER A 331 -8.29 14.77 0.87
CA SER A 331 -7.49 16.00 0.68
C SER A 331 -6.86 16.54 1.96
N LYS A 332 -7.60 16.48 3.09
CA LYS A 332 -7.09 16.87 4.41
C LYS A 332 -5.78 16.16 4.78
N TRP A 333 -5.73 14.84 4.62
CA TRP A 333 -4.59 14.02 5.01
C TRP A 333 -3.45 14.11 4.02
N VAL A 334 -3.77 14.10 2.72
CA VAL A 334 -2.81 14.28 1.62
C VAL A 334 -2.10 15.62 1.73
N ASN A 335 -2.85 16.71 1.92
CA ASN A 335 -2.26 18.06 2.03
C ASN A 335 -1.49 18.23 3.34
N ALA A 336 -2.01 17.70 4.46
CA ALA A 336 -1.32 17.79 5.75
C ALA A 336 0.01 17.02 5.72
N SER A 337 0.04 15.79 5.19
CA SER A 337 1.26 14.99 5.10
C SER A 337 2.27 15.59 4.12
N GLN A 338 1.82 16.09 2.96
CA GLN A 338 2.68 16.80 2.01
C GLN A 338 3.29 18.04 2.65
N SER A 339 2.48 18.87 3.33
CA SER A 339 2.97 20.09 3.99
C SER A 339 3.96 19.80 5.12
N TYR A 340 3.79 18.68 5.84
CA TYR A 340 4.75 18.19 6.83
C TYR A 340 6.05 17.76 6.17
N LYS A 341 5.96 16.93 5.11
CA LYS A 341 7.11 16.42 4.37
C LYS A 341 7.99 17.55 3.83
N LEU A 342 7.39 18.51 3.12
CA LEU A 342 8.14 19.63 2.52
C LEU A 342 8.84 20.51 3.57
N LEU A 343 8.31 20.60 4.79
CA LEU A 343 8.89 21.40 5.87
C LEU A 343 9.98 20.64 6.63
N VAL A 344 9.71 19.37 6.96
CA VAL A 344 10.45 18.62 7.98
C VAL A 344 11.49 17.65 7.39
N GLU A 345 11.25 17.07 6.22
CA GLU A 345 12.22 16.16 5.59
C GLU A 345 13.59 16.83 5.35
N PRO A 346 13.68 18.12 4.94
CA PRO A 346 14.96 18.84 4.91
C PRO A 346 15.73 18.83 6.23
N LEU A 347 15.04 18.87 7.38
CA LEU A 347 15.68 18.81 8.70
C LEU A 347 16.14 17.40 9.07
N ASP A 348 15.39 16.37 8.64
CA ASP A 348 15.83 14.97 8.75
C ASP A 348 17.10 14.73 7.92
N ILE A 349 17.14 15.26 6.69
CA ILE A 349 18.32 15.24 5.82
C ILE A 349 19.49 15.99 6.48
N ALA A 350 19.25 17.20 7.00
CA ALA A 350 20.28 17.97 7.68
C ALA A 350 20.90 17.19 8.86
N ASP A 351 20.08 16.57 9.71
CA ASP A 351 20.56 15.77 10.84
C ASP A 351 21.34 14.52 10.37
N TYR A 352 20.88 13.86 9.30
CA TYR A 352 21.54 12.69 8.71
C TYR A 352 22.97 12.99 8.23
N TYR A 353 23.14 14.06 7.45
CA TYR A 353 24.46 14.44 6.93
C TYR A 353 25.34 15.07 8.00
N ARG A 354 24.78 15.87 8.92
CA ARG A 354 25.50 16.46 10.05
C ARG A 354 26.16 15.40 10.94
N LYS A 355 25.46 14.30 11.21
CA LYS A 355 25.96 13.19 12.04
C LYS A 355 26.96 12.30 11.30
N GLY A 356 27.21 12.53 10.01
CA GLY A 356 28.09 11.68 9.21
C GLY A 356 27.50 10.32 8.87
N THR A 357 26.19 10.08 9.06
CA THR A 357 25.56 8.78 8.85
C THR A 357 25.70 8.28 7.41
N HIS A 358 25.80 9.20 6.44
CA HIS A 358 26.07 8.86 5.03
C HIS A 358 27.38 8.09 4.82
N ARG A 359 28.38 8.29 5.69
CA ARG A 359 29.68 7.61 5.61
C ARG A 359 29.63 6.18 6.14
N GLU A 360 28.68 5.90 7.03
CA GLU A 360 28.51 4.57 7.64
C GLU A 360 27.51 3.71 6.88
N ARG A 361 26.40 4.32 6.43
CA ARG A 361 25.25 3.60 5.84
C ARG A 361 25.04 3.88 4.36
N GLY A 362 25.77 4.82 3.76
CA GLY A 362 25.55 5.32 2.39
C GLY A 362 24.57 6.50 2.34
N HIS A 363 24.33 7.07 1.17
CA HIS A 363 23.57 8.32 1.04
C HIS A 363 22.09 8.23 1.44
N TYR A 364 21.51 9.38 1.79
CA TYR A 364 20.17 9.48 2.37
C TYR A 364 19.08 8.87 1.48
N LEU A 365 19.10 9.11 0.17
CA LEU A 365 18.04 8.65 -0.72
C LEU A 365 17.87 7.13 -0.73
N GLN A 366 18.97 6.40 -0.62
CA GLN A 366 18.98 4.93 -0.69
C GLN A 366 18.93 4.28 0.70
N HIS A 367 19.55 4.90 1.72
CA HIS A 367 19.82 4.23 3.01
C HIS A 367 19.39 5.04 4.25
N GLY A 368 18.93 6.28 4.07
CA GLY A 368 18.55 7.16 5.17
C GLY A 368 17.09 7.62 5.14
N ARG A 369 16.43 7.51 3.99
CA ARG A 369 15.09 8.05 3.81
C ARG A 369 14.08 7.22 4.59
N GLU A 370 13.28 7.94 5.36
CA GLU A 370 12.30 7.33 6.24
C GLU A 370 11.04 6.96 5.48
N ARG A 371 10.54 5.72 5.69
CA ARG A 371 9.39 5.15 4.97
C ARG A 371 8.15 6.03 4.93
N ARG A 372 7.92 6.85 5.97
CA ARG A 372 6.80 7.82 6.01
C ARG A 372 6.80 8.76 4.80
N TYR A 373 7.96 9.21 4.33
CA TYR A 373 8.06 10.16 3.22
C TYR A 373 7.74 9.49 1.89
N GLU A 374 8.15 8.24 1.70
CA GLU A 374 7.80 7.42 0.54
C GLU A 374 6.29 7.18 0.45
N ILE A 375 5.66 6.89 1.60
CA ILE A 375 4.19 6.76 1.69
C ILE A 375 3.51 8.07 1.32
N PHE A 376 4.04 9.21 1.76
CA PHE A 376 3.48 10.52 1.42
C PHE A 376 3.71 10.90 -0.04
N ASP A 377 4.82 10.49 -0.66
CA ASP A 377 4.99 10.58 -2.11
C ASP A 377 3.89 9.81 -2.84
N LYS A 378 3.58 8.59 -2.39
CA LYS A 378 2.49 7.78 -2.96
C LYS A 378 1.13 8.47 -2.80
N TRP A 379 0.79 8.93 -1.58
CA TRP A 379 -0.48 9.64 -1.35
C TRP A 379 -0.60 10.92 -2.18
N TRP A 380 0.52 11.63 -2.39
CA TRP A 380 0.56 12.82 -3.21
C TRP A 380 0.36 12.48 -4.69
N LYS A 381 1.03 11.44 -5.21
CA LYS A 381 0.90 10.99 -6.62
C LYS A 381 -0.49 10.45 -6.94
N ASP A 382 -1.09 9.68 -6.02
CA ASP A 382 -2.40 9.04 -6.21
C ASP A 382 -3.59 10.02 -6.08
N ARG A 383 -3.34 11.31 -5.83
CA ARG A 383 -4.39 12.31 -5.70
C ARG A 383 -5.13 12.48 -7.04
N SER A 384 -6.46 12.47 -6.99
CA SER A 384 -7.32 12.53 -8.18
C SER A 384 -7.31 13.87 -8.93
N VAL A 385 -6.39 14.78 -8.59
CA VAL A 385 -6.30 16.12 -9.15
C VAL A 385 -5.25 16.11 -10.25
N PRO A 386 -5.62 16.38 -11.52
CA PRO A 386 -4.63 16.50 -12.59
C PRO A 386 -3.60 17.57 -12.20
N GLU A 387 -2.32 17.24 -12.32
CA GLU A 387 -1.25 18.22 -12.25
C GLU A 387 -1.41 19.16 -13.45
N LYS A 388 -2.15 20.24 -13.25
CA LYS A 388 -2.07 21.38 -14.14
C LYS A 388 -0.70 22.02 -13.88
N GLU A 389 0.15 21.99 -14.89
CA GLU A 389 1.44 22.69 -14.91
C GLU A 389 1.23 24.20 -14.86
N TYR A 390 0.90 24.72 -13.68
CA TYR A 390 0.88 26.16 -13.44
C TYR A 390 2.30 26.60 -13.13
N LYS A 391 2.93 27.30 -14.07
CA LYS A 391 4.18 28.03 -13.79
C LYS A 391 3.94 29.01 -12.65
N ARG A 392 4.72 28.88 -11.57
CA ARG A 392 4.59 29.74 -10.39
C ARG A 392 5.04 31.16 -10.72
N SER A 393 4.35 32.15 -10.18
CA SER A 393 4.74 33.57 -10.31
C SER A 393 5.79 33.98 -9.26
N LYS A 394 5.82 33.32 -8.10
CA LYS A 394 6.74 33.55 -6.99
C LYS A 394 7.38 32.24 -6.54
N TYR A 395 8.59 32.33 -5.97
CA TYR A 395 9.25 31.20 -5.31
C TYR A 395 8.31 30.55 -4.28
N ALA A 396 8.39 29.24 -4.19
CA ALA A 396 7.60 28.47 -3.24
C ALA A 396 7.98 28.86 -1.80
N SER A 397 7.04 28.74 -0.85
CA SER A 397 7.35 28.93 0.57
C SER A 397 8.22 27.80 1.13
N LEU A 398 8.10 26.60 0.54
CA LEU A 398 8.89 25.42 0.81
C LEU A 398 9.30 24.80 -0.53
N THR A 399 10.51 24.28 -0.65
CA THR A 399 10.97 23.60 -1.87
C THR A 399 10.04 22.43 -2.19
N GLN A 400 9.57 22.32 -3.44
CA GLN A 400 8.54 21.33 -3.82
C GLN A 400 9.07 19.90 -3.93
N ASP A 401 10.38 19.71 -4.12
CA ASP A 401 11.06 18.44 -3.88
C ASP A 401 11.70 18.47 -2.48
N SER A 402 11.12 17.72 -1.56
CA SER A 402 11.61 17.63 -0.17
C SER A 402 12.98 16.96 -0.04
N CYS A 403 13.42 16.21 -1.06
CA CYS A 403 14.73 15.57 -1.15
C CYS A 403 15.78 16.44 -1.84
N PHE A 404 15.47 17.68 -2.24
CA PHE A 404 16.41 18.59 -2.89
C PHE A 404 17.77 18.66 -2.17
N TRP A 405 17.75 18.80 -0.84
CA TRP A 405 18.97 18.89 -0.05
C TRP A 405 19.77 17.58 -0.01
N ALA A 406 19.12 16.41 -0.07
CA ALA A 406 19.84 15.13 -0.13
C ALA A 406 20.59 14.99 -1.46
N LYS A 407 19.94 15.36 -2.57
CA LYS A 407 20.56 15.40 -3.90
C LYS A 407 21.75 16.36 -3.96
N LEU A 408 21.62 17.52 -3.29
CA LEU A 408 22.73 18.48 -3.19
C LEU A 408 23.93 17.88 -2.42
N GLU A 409 23.69 17.20 -1.30
CA GLU A 409 24.78 16.61 -0.53
C GLU A 409 25.53 15.52 -1.31
N GLU A 410 24.83 14.72 -2.12
CA GLU A 410 25.46 13.80 -3.08
C GLU A 410 26.27 14.55 -4.15
N ALA A 411 25.70 15.61 -4.74
CA ALA A 411 26.39 16.41 -5.75
C ALA A 411 27.64 17.14 -5.22
N ARG A 412 27.67 17.50 -3.94
CA ARG A 412 28.86 18.03 -3.27
C ARG A 412 29.95 16.99 -3.18
N GLU A 413 29.62 15.78 -2.75
CA GLU A 413 30.58 14.68 -2.69
C GLU A 413 31.10 14.29 -4.07
N TRP A 414 30.24 14.27 -5.10
CA TRP A 414 30.69 14.06 -6.48
C TRP A 414 31.69 15.12 -6.93
N LEU A 415 31.45 16.40 -6.61
CA LEU A 415 32.36 17.49 -6.97
C LEU A 415 33.72 17.36 -6.27
N ASP A 416 33.73 16.98 -5.00
CA ASP A 416 34.98 16.72 -4.26
C ASP A 416 35.73 15.50 -4.80
N ASN A 417 35.01 14.43 -5.15
CA ASN A 417 35.60 13.24 -5.75
C ASN A 417 36.16 13.53 -7.15
N VAL A 418 35.47 14.31 -7.98
CA VAL A 418 35.94 14.68 -9.34
C VAL A 418 37.26 15.46 -9.34
N ARG A 419 37.57 16.16 -8.24
CA ARG A 419 38.84 16.89 -8.06
C ARG A 419 40.02 15.95 -7.78
N THR A 420 39.77 14.78 -7.21
CA THR A 420 40.82 13.84 -6.78
C THR A 420 40.87 12.56 -7.62
N GLU A 421 39.81 12.24 -8.36
CA GLU A 421 39.69 11.07 -9.23
C GLU A 421 40.69 11.12 -10.40
N ARG A 422 41.41 10.01 -10.58
CA ARG A 422 42.44 9.85 -11.61
C ARG A 422 41.95 9.04 -12.80
N ASP A 423 41.02 8.13 -12.58
CA ASP A 423 40.44 7.35 -13.67
C ASP A 423 39.52 8.22 -14.54
N VAL A 424 39.84 8.31 -15.83
CA VAL A 424 39.13 9.17 -16.78
C VAL A 424 37.67 8.76 -16.93
N THR A 425 37.38 7.46 -16.89
CA THR A 425 36.03 6.92 -17.07
C THR A 425 35.15 7.27 -15.87
N ASN A 426 35.64 7.02 -14.65
CA ASN A 426 34.95 7.37 -13.42
C ASN A 426 34.77 8.88 -13.27
N ARG A 427 35.79 9.65 -13.65
CA ARG A 427 35.72 11.11 -13.65
C ARG A 427 34.63 11.63 -14.61
N ASN A 428 34.52 11.06 -15.80
CA ASN A 428 33.45 11.39 -16.75
C ASN A 428 32.07 11.01 -16.20
N LEU A 429 31.92 9.84 -15.57
CA LEU A 429 30.67 9.42 -14.95
C LEU A 429 30.22 10.36 -13.83
N LEU A 430 31.15 10.75 -12.95
CA LEU A 430 30.87 11.73 -11.90
C LEU A 430 30.48 13.09 -12.48
N TRP A 431 31.14 13.52 -13.56
CA TRP A 431 30.83 14.76 -14.24
C TRP A 431 29.40 14.77 -14.81
N LEU A 432 28.98 13.68 -15.46
CA LEU A 432 27.61 13.53 -15.96
C LEU A 432 26.56 13.66 -14.84
N LYS A 433 26.81 13.07 -13.67
CA LYS A 433 25.92 13.18 -12.51
C LYS A 433 25.84 14.62 -11.98
N ILE A 434 26.96 15.34 -11.96
CA ILE A 434 27.01 16.76 -11.55
C ILE A 434 26.19 17.62 -12.53
N GLU A 435 26.35 17.44 -13.84
CA GLU A 435 25.60 18.17 -14.86
C GLU A 435 24.10 17.85 -14.81
N GLU A 436 23.74 16.59 -14.53
CA GLU A 436 22.35 16.18 -14.33
C GLU A 436 21.71 16.89 -13.13
N PHE A 437 22.41 16.94 -12.00
CA PHE A 437 21.92 17.67 -10.82
C PHE A 437 21.84 19.19 -11.06
N GLU A 438 22.83 19.78 -11.73
CA GLU A 438 22.83 21.20 -12.08
C GLU A 438 21.62 21.56 -12.96
N ARG A 439 21.36 20.77 -14.02
CA ARG A 439 20.20 20.93 -14.89
C ARG A 439 18.89 20.79 -14.12
N TYR A 440 18.79 19.77 -13.26
CA TYR A 440 17.63 19.58 -12.38
C TYR A 440 17.39 20.79 -11.46
N ALA A 441 18.44 21.29 -10.80
CA ALA A 441 18.34 22.43 -9.89
C ALA A 441 17.94 23.71 -10.63
N ASN A 442 18.54 23.98 -11.80
CA ASN A 442 18.21 25.13 -12.64
C ASN A 442 16.75 25.09 -13.09
N GLN A 443 16.25 23.92 -13.52
CA GLN A 443 14.85 23.76 -13.90
C GLN A 443 13.89 24.08 -12.74
N MET A 444 14.19 23.60 -11.53
CA MET A 444 13.37 23.92 -10.35
C MET A 444 13.40 25.43 -10.01
N ILE A 445 14.53 26.10 -10.21
CA ILE A 445 14.68 27.55 -9.98
C ILE A 445 13.86 28.33 -11.02
N GLU A 446 13.97 27.97 -12.30
CA GLU A 446 13.20 28.57 -13.39
C GLU A 446 11.69 28.42 -13.18
N ASN A 447 11.26 27.25 -12.71
CA ASN A 447 9.87 26.97 -12.35
C ASN A 447 9.44 27.61 -11.01
N LYS A 448 10.37 28.23 -10.28
CA LYS A 448 10.17 28.82 -8.95
C LYS A 448 9.62 27.82 -7.92
N GLU A 449 10.03 26.56 -8.05
CA GLU A 449 9.65 25.44 -7.18
C GLU A 449 10.54 25.33 -5.94
N VAL A 450 11.70 25.98 -5.95
CA VAL A 450 12.55 26.12 -4.76
C VAL A 450 12.03 27.20 -3.82
N SER A 451 12.32 27.05 -2.53
CA SER A 451 12.19 28.13 -1.56
C SER A 451 13.34 29.12 -1.69
N LYS A 452 13.09 30.38 -1.29
CA LYS A 452 14.06 31.50 -1.44
C LYS A 452 15.38 31.25 -0.70
N ASP A 453 15.32 30.49 0.39
CA ASP A 453 16.47 30.15 1.21
C ASP A 453 17.53 29.30 0.51
N VAL A 454 17.12 28.49 -0.48
CA VAL A 454 18.04 27.79 -1.37
C VAL A 454 18.98 28.78 -2.07
N LEU A 455 18.50 29.98 -2.40
CA LEU A 455 19.23 31.00 -3.16
C LEU A 455 19.95 32.02 -2.28
N PHE A 456 19.94 31.88 -0.95
CA PHE A 456 20.66 32.81 -0.10
C PHE A 456 22.17 32.71 -0.27
N LYS A 457 22.86 33.82 -0.04
CA LYS A 457 24.31 33.96 -0.29
C LYS A 457 25.15 32.90 0.43
N ASN A 458 24.77 32.53 1.65
CA ASN A 458 25.52 31.59 2.47
C ASN A 458 24.85 30.20 2.56
N SER A 459 23.84 29.93 1.72
CA SER A 459 23.26 28.59 1.64
C SER A 459 24.28 27.58 1.09
N SER A 460 24.15 26.30 1.46
CA SER A 460 25.01 25.25 0.92
C SER A 460 24.88 25.12 -0.61
N PHE A 461 23.71 25.43 -1.17
CA PHE A 461 23.49 25.39 -2.62
C PHE A 461 24.27 26.49 -3.35
N THR A 462 24.18 27.73 -2.89
CA THR A 462 24.90 28.86 -3.50
C THR A 462 26.41 28.68 -3.42
N ARG A 463 26.91 28.13 -2.31
CA ARG A 463 28.33 27.77 -2.16
C ARG A 463 28.76 26.70 -3.16
N TRP A 464 28.00 25.61 -3.27
CA TRP A 464 28.26 24.56 -4.23
C TRP A 464 28.26 25.07 -5.69
N MET A 465 27.32 25.96 -6.05
CA MET A 465 27.32 26.61 -7.37
C MET A 465 28.58 27.45 -7.62
N GLY A 466 29.09 28.13 -6.59
CA GLY A 466 30.37 28.85 -6.64
C GLY A 466 31.54 27.91 -6.91
N ASP A 467 31.63 26.82 -6.14
CA ASP A 467 32.67 25.80 -6.25
C ASP A 467 32.64 25.12 -7.62
N LEU A 468 31.44 24.81 -8.14
CA LEU A 468 31.25 24.23 -9.48
C LEU A 468 31.71 25.20 -10.57
N LYS A 469 31.37 26.49 -10.45
CA LYS A 469 31.77 27.52 -11.42
C LYS A 469 33.28 27.71 -11.43
N GLU A 470 33.91 27.72 -10.26
CA GLU A 470 35.37 27.77 -10.14
C GLU A 470 36.00 26.55 -10.81
N PHE A 471 35.52 25.35 -10.51
CA PHE A 471 36.03 24.12 -11.10
C PHE A 471 35.89 24.10 -12.64
N LYS A 472 34.71 24.49 -13.18
CA LYS A 472 34.49 24.63 -14.63
C LYS A 472 35.46 25.61 -15.28
N SER A 473 35.84 26.68 -14.58
CA SER A 473 36.79 27.67 -15.09
C SER A 473 38.22 27.13 -15.16
N GLN A 474 38.64 26.35 -14.16
CA GLN A 474 39.96 25.70 -14.13
C GLN A 474 40.08 24.66 -15.24
N VAL A 475 39.02 23.87 -15.48
CA VAL A 475 38.99 22.88 -16.56
C VAL A 475 39.09 23.53 -17.95
N LYS A 476 38.49 24.71 -18.15
CA LYS A 476 38.57 25.46 -19.41
C LYS A 476 39.93 26.13 -19.68
N GLN A 477 40.80 26.25 -18.67
CA GLN A 477 42.13 26.87 -18.80
C GLN A 477 43.23 25.88 -19.24
N PHE A 478 42.93 24.58 -19.32
CA PHE A 478 43.80 23.58 -19.93
C PHE A 478 43.28 23.22 -21.33
N PRO A 479 44.15 22.91 -22.33
CA PRO A 479 43.68 22.37 -23.61
C PRO A 479 42.88 21.09 -23.35
N PRO A 480 41.95 20.72 -24.24
CA PRO A 480 40.90 19.78 -23.89
C PRO A 480 41.51 18.42 -23.48
N LEU A 481 41.35 18.06 -22.21
CA LEU A 481 41.32 16.65 -21.80
C LEU A 481 39.98 15.98 -22.20
N PHE A 482 39.10 16.73 -22.84
CA PHE A 482 37.76 16.35 -23.26
C PHE A 482 37.66 16.50 -24.78
N PRO A 483 37.52 15.42 -25.56
CA PRO A 483 37.04 15.53 -26.92
C PRO A 483 35.62 16.09 -26.83
N GLY A 484 35.41 17.29 -27.37
CA GLY A 484 34.07 17.80 -27.59
C GLY A 484 33.39 16.92 -28.63
N PHE A 485 32.35 16.19 -28.24
CA PHE A 485 31.46 15.54 -29.20
C PHE A 485 30.53 16.62 -29.78
N LEU A 486 30.95 17.18 -30.90
CA LEU A 486 30.06 17.86 -31.85
C LEU A 486 30.08 17.03 -33.13
N ASP A 487 28.93 16.49 -33.48
CA ASP A 487 28.61 15.85 -34.77
C ASP A 487 29.56 14.74 -35.26
N GLY A 488 29.84 13.76 -34.40
CA GLY A 488 30.25 12.41 -34.83
C GLY A 488 31.61 12.28 -35.54
N GLU A 489 32.39 13.35 -35.67
CA GLU A 489 33.75 13.28 -36.22
C GLU A 489 34.78 13.85 -35.26
N VAL A 490 35.78 13.02 -34.95
CA VAL A 490 36.98 13.38 -34.18
C VAL A 490 37.99 14.00 -35.14
N VAL A 491 38.40 15.25 -34.92
CA VAL A 491 39.46 15.93 -35.68
C VAL A 491 40.46 16.54 -34.67
N PRO A 492 41.79 16.49 -34.95
CA PRO A 492 42.82 16.33 -33.92
C PRO A 492 43.07 17.50 -32.96
#